data_AF-A0AAU6WEA5-F1
#
_entry.id   AF-A0AAU6WEA5-F1
#
_cell.length_a   1.000
_cell.length_b   1.000
_cell.length_c   1.000
_cell.angle_alpha   90.00
_cell.angle_beta   90.00
_cell.angle_gamma   90.00
#
_symmetry.space_group_name_H-M   'P 1'
#
loop_
_entity.id
_entity.type
_entity.pdbx_description
1 polymer ?
#
loop_
_entity_poly.entity_id
_entity_poly.type
_entity_poly.pdbx_seq_one_letter_code
_entity_poly.pdbx_strand_id
1 'polypeptide(L)' 'MENIEIIELPAVPEAICGVHLGAMDTIHESWQALHEEVLARGLVPTGPCREVYVRSESDDQADWVTELQQPVSAA' A
#
# COMPACT_ATOMS: atom_id res chain seq x y z
N MET A 1 18.98 18.77 9.60
CA MET A 1 18.13 17.83 10.37
C MET A 1 17.24 18.53 11.39
N GLU A 2 17.29 19.87 11.54
CA GLU A 2 16.50 20.60 12.56
C GLU A 2 14.99 20.69 12.28
N ASN A 3 14.51 20.19 11.13
CA ASN A 3 13.10 20.19 10.72
C ASN A 3 12.53 18.77 10.47
N ILE A 4 13.10 17.74 11.11
CA ILE A 4 12.58 16.36 11.02
C ILE A 4 12.11 15.94 12.41
N GLU A 5 10.87 15.51 12.50
CA GLU A 5 10.33 14.87 13.70
C GLU A 5 10.28 13.35 13.49
N ILE A 6 10.77 12.61 14.47
CA ILE A 6 10.65 11.15 14.50
C ILE A 6 9.37 10.81 15.26
N ILE A 7 8.43 10.17 14.58
CA ILE A 7 7.17 9.71 15.16
C ILE A 7 7.04 8.20 15.01
N GLU A 8 6.33 7.57 15.94
CA GLU A 8 5.91 6.17 15.82
C GLU A 8 4.49 6.13 15.24
N LEU A 9 4.31 5.36 14.16
CA LEU A 9 2.99 5.13 13.60
C LEU A 9 2.32 3.97 14.35
N PRO A 10 1.07 4.15 14.84
CA PRO A 10 0.37 3.07 15.52
C PRO A 10 0.24 1.83 14.62
N ALA A 11 0.41 0.66 15.24
CA ALA A 11 0.05 -0.60 14.61
C ALA A 11 -1.46 -0.62 14.36
N VAL A 12 -1.85 -1.14 13.20
CA VAL A 12 -3.24 -1.42 12.87
C VAL A 12 -3.53 -2.90 13.13
N PRO A 13 -4.74 -3.26 13.60
CA PRO A 13 -5.06 -4.67 13.89
C PRO A 13 -5.02 -5.57 12.66
N GLU A 14 -5.44 -5.06 11.50
CA GLU A 14 -5.52 -5.82 10.25
C GLU A 14 -5.38 -4.88 9.04
N ALA A 15 -4.77 -5.40 7.97
CA ALA A 15 -4.66 -4.74 6.68
C ALA A 15 -4.75 -5.78 5.55
N ILE A 16 -5.33 -5.39 4.42
CA ILE A 16 -5.15 -6.12 3.16
C ILE A 16 -3.90 -5.57 2.49
N CYS A 17 -2.97 -6.47 2.17
CA CYS A 17 -1.73 -6.14 1.48
C CYS A 17 -1.69 -6.77 0.08
N GLY A 18 -1.16 -6.05 -0.89
CA GLY A 18 -0.91 -6.52 -2.25
C GLY A 18 0.47 -6.06 -2.73
N VAL A 19 1.01 -6.70 -3.76
CA VAL A 19 2.30 -6.31 -4.34
C VAL A 19 2.09 -5.90 -5.78
N HIS A 20 2.46 -4.66 -6.09
CA HIS A 20 2.60 -4.15 -7.44
C HIS A 20 3.99 -4.50 -7.99
N LEU A 21 4.04 -5.09 -9.18
CA LEU A 21 5.27 -5.43 -9.88
C LEU A 21 5.33 -4.67 -11.19
N GLY A 22 6.35 -3.83 -11.36
CA GLY A 22 6.57 -3.05 -12.57
C GLY A 22 6.35 -1.55 -12.38
N ALA A 23 6.13 -0.87 -13.50
CA ALA A 23 6.14 0.59 -13.57
C ALA A 23 4.92 1.21 -12.88
N MET A 24 5.17 2.33 -12.18
CA MET A 24 4.18 3.00 -11.34
C MET A 24 3.01 3.62 -12.12
N ASP A 25 3.08 3.74 -13.44
CA ASP A 25 1.96 4.18 -14.27
C ASP A 25 0.75 3.23 -14.19
N THR A 26 0.99 1.95 -13.89
CA THR A 26 -0.03 0.91 -13.74
C THR A 26 -0.40 0.58 -12.28
N ILE A 27 0.19 1.26 -11.29
CA ILE A 27 -0.07 0.96 -9.86
C ILE A 27 -1.55 1.12 -9.48
N HIS A 28 -2.27 2.00 -10.16
CA HIS A 28 -3.69 2.23 -9.94
C HIS A 28 -4.54 0.96 -10.15
N GLU A 29 -4.13 0.08 -11.06
CA GLU A 29 -4.78 -1.21 -11.30
C GLU A 29 -4.61 -2.14 -10.10
N SER A 30 -3.42 -2.13 -9.49
CA SER A 30 -3.12 -2.92 -8.29
C SER A 30 -3.89 -2.40 -7.06
N TRP A 31 -4.02 -1.08 -6.92
CA TRP A 31 -4.87 -0.47 -5.89
C TRP A 31 -6.35 -0.83 -6.08
N GLN A 32 -6.84 -0.81 -7.32
CA GLN A 32 -8.22 -1.21 -7.63
C GLN A 32 -8.46 -2.68 -7.27
N ALA A 33 -7.58 -3.59 -7.68
CA ALA A 33 -7.68 -5.02 -7.35
C ALA A 33 -7.66 -5.25 -5.82
N LEU A 34 -6.81 -4.51 -5.09
CA LEU A 34 -6.78 -4.56 -3.63
C LEU A 34 -8.11 -4.09 -3.03
N HIS A 35 -8.69 -3.01 -3.54
CA HIS A 35 -9.99 -2.52 -3.08
C HIS A 35 -11.13 -3.50 -3.38
N GLU A 36 -11.14 -4.13 -4.55
CA GLU A 36 -12.10 -5.19 -4.89
C GLU A 36 -12.02 -6.37 -3.91
N GLU A 37 -10.81 -6.75 -3.48
CA GLU A 37 -10.61 -7.79 -2.47
C GLU A 37 -11.11 -7.38 -1.08
N VAL A 38 -10.93 -6.12 -0.68
CA VAL A 38 -11.51 -5.57 0.56
C VAL A 38 -13.03 -5.73 0.55
N LEU A 39 -13.68 -5.35 -0.55
CA LEU A 39 -15.14 -5.48 -0.70
C LEU A 39 -15.60 -6.93 -0.74
N ALA A 40 -14.87 -7.80 -1.46
CA ALA A 40 -15.20 -9.22 -1.58
C ALA A 40 -15.18 -9.94 -0.22
N ARG A 41 -14.36 -9.47 0.72
CA ARG A 41 -14.29 -9.97 2.10
C ARG A 41 -15.29 -9.34 3.05
N GLY A 42 -16.11 -8.40 2.59
CA GLY A 42 -17.05 -7.66 3.45
C GLY A 42 -16.35 -6.76 4.47
N LEU A 43 -15.14 -6.28 4.14
CA LEU A 43 -14.35 -5.39 4.97
C LEU A 43 -14.54 -3.93 4.52
N VAL A 44 -14.20 -3.00 5.39
CA VAL A 44 -14.17 -1.57 5.08
C VAL A 44 -12.78 -0.99 5.32
N PRO A 45 -12.28 -0.10 4.44
CA PRO A 45 -11.03 0.62 4.67
C PRO A 45 -11.06 1.41 5.98
N THR A 46 -9.99 1.33 6.77
CA THR A 46 -9.78 2.14 7.97
C THR A 46 -8.44 2.87 7.86
N GLY A 47 -8.45 4.18 8.10
CA GLY A 47 -7.22 4.99 8.11
C GLY A 47 -6.48 5.11 6.77
N PRO A 48 -5.27 5.68 6.79
CA PRO A 48 -4.50 5.95 5.59
C PRO A 48 -3.89 4.67 4.99
N CYS A 49 -3.95 4.57 3.66
CA CYS A 49 -3.20 3.57 2.89
C CYS A 49 -1.70 3.88 2.90
N ARG A 50 -0.88 2.84 2.68
CA ARG A 50 0.59 2.95 2.64
C ARG A 50 1.15 2.22 1.43
N GLU A 51 2.25 2.75 0.91
CA GLU A 51 3.09 2.10 -0.10
C GLU A 51 4.48 1.88 0.50
N VAL A 52 4.99 0.65 0.41
CA VAL A 52 6.35 0.29 0.79
C VAL A 52 7.12 -0.05 -0.48
N TYR A 53 8.03 0.83 -0.87
CA TYR A 53 8.92 0.62 -2.01
C TYR A 53 10.04 -0.35 -1.61
N VAL A 54 9.80 -1.65 -1.82
CA VAL A 54 10.72 -2.74 -1.46
C VAL A 54 11.93 -2.75 -2.39
N ARG A 55 11.70 -2.51 -3.68
CA ARG A 55 12.74 -2.28 -4.69
C ARG A 55 12.28 -1.15 -5.60
N SER A 56 13.06 -0.09 -5.69
CA SER A 56 12.71 1.12 -6.46
C SER A 56 13.92 1.90 -6.96
N GLU A 57 14.97 1.20 -7.37
CA GLU A 57 16.24 1.85 -7.78
C GLU A 57 16.31 2.14 -9.27
N SER A 58 15.65 1.34 -10.11
CA SER A 58 15.74 1.48 -11.57
C SER A 58 15.01 2.74 -12.07
N ASP A 59 15.62 3.42 -13.05
CA ASP A 59 15.06 4.64 -13.65
C ASP A 59 13.79 4.36 -14.47
N ASP A 60 13.75 3.22 -15.19
CA ASP A 60 12.62 2.82 -16.03
C ASP A 60 11.48 2.14 -15.25
N GLN A 61 11.72 1.87 -13.96
CA GLN A 61 10.78 1.29 -13.01
C GLN A 61 10.28 -0.11 -13.37
N ALA A 62 10.81 -0.74 -14.42
CA ALA A 62 10.27 -1.97 -14.98
C ALA A 62 10.39 -3.16 -14.01
N ASP A 63 11.34 -3.11 -13.09
CA ASP A 63 11.55 -4.11 -12.05
C ASP A 63 11.12 -3.64 -10.65
N TRP A 64 10.41 -2.52 -10.51
CA TRP A 64 9.99 -2.06 -9.19
C TRP A 64 9.08 -3.07 -8.48
N VAL A 65 9.19 -3.08 -7.15
CA VAL A 65 8.36 -3.89 -6.25
C VAL A 65 7.82 -2.96 -5.17
N THR A 66 6.52 -2.71 -5.21
CA THR A 66 5.84 -1.82 -4.26
C THR A 66 4.75 -2.61 -3.54
N GLU A 67 4.86 -2.74 -2.23
CA GLU A 67 3.80 -3.31 -1.41
C GLU A 67 2.75 -2.24 -1.08
N LEU A 68 1.50 -2.52 -1.38
CA LEU A 68 0.34 -1.69 -1.08
C LEU A 68 -0.33 -2.23 0.17
N GLN A 69 -0.64 -1.36 1.13
CA GLN A 69 -1.28 -1.73 2.38
C GLN A 69 -2.51 -0.86 2.62
N GLN A 70 -3.69 -1.47 2.75
CA GLN A 70 -4.91 -0.81 3.19
C GLN A 70 -5.32 -1.37 4.56
N PRO A 71 -5.24 -0.60 5.66
CA PRO A 71 -5.84 -1.04 6.91
C PRO A 71 -7.36 -1.18 6.76
N VAL A 72 -7.93 -2.15 7.47
CA VAL A 72 -9.34 -2.55 7.32
C VAL A 72 -9.97 -2.90 8.66
N SER A 73 -11.30 -2.98 8.68
CA SER A 73 -12.08 -3.62 9.74
C SER A 73 -13.26 -4.37 9.13
N ALA A 74 -13.95 -5.17 9.94
CA ALA A 74 -15.30 -5.59 9.60
C ALA A 74 -16.19 -4.36 9.34
N ALA A 75 -17.09 -4.48 8.37
CA ALA A 75 -18.11 -3.49 8.07
C ALA A 75 -19.09 -3.26 9.24
#